data_AF-A0A3D3X1S8-F1
#
_entry.id   AF-A0A3D3X1S8-F1
#
_cell.length_a   1.000
_cell.length_b   1.000
_cell.length_c   1.000
_cell.angle_alpha   90.00
_cell.angle_beta   90.00
_cell.angle_gamma   90.00
#
_symmetry.space_group_name_H-M   'P 1'
#
loop_
_entity.id
_entity.type
_entity.pdbx_description
1 polymer ?
#
loop_
_entity_poly.entity_id
_entity_poly.type
_entity_poly.pdbx_seq_one_letter_code
_entity_poly.pdbx_strand_id
1 'polypeptide(L)'
;MDENRLFDHWGNALLLSLQLEQTSHEITQSLEELASLVESLGARVADRIIQNRSQIHPAYYFGTGKLSQIKEVILQKDADAVIVDASLSPKQTRNLEQKFNRPVLDRTQVILEIFARNARTRESKLQIELAQAEFLLPRLAGLWKHLDRERGGIGVSRGGGEKQIENDRQYLRRR
;
A
#
# COMPACT_ATOMS: atom_id res chain seq x y z
N MET A 1 2.80 -23.45 4.99
CA MET A 1 1.99 -23.11 3.80
C MET A 1 1.94 -21.59 3.81
N ASP A 2 3.06 -20.97 3.41
CA ASP A 2 3.31 -19.53 3.53
C ASP A 2 2.90 -18.84 2.22
N GLU A 3 1.63 -18.99 1.82
CA GLU A 3 1.15 -18.48 0.53
C GLU A 3 0.58 -17.05 0.60
N ASN A 4 0.66 -16.38 1.76
CA ASN A 4 0.02 -15.08 1.98
C ASN A 4 1.03 -14.00 2.43
N ARG A 5 2.22 -13.97 1.83
CA ARG A 5 3.16 -12.87 2.06
C ARG A 5 2.81 -11.71 1.13
N LEU A 6 2.34 -10.61 1.71
CA LEU A 6 2.07 -9.36 0.98
C LEU A 6 3.37 -8.63 0.64
N PHE A 7 4.45 -8.95 1.35
CA PHE A 7 5.82 -8.59 1.00
C PHE A 7 6.43 -9.69 0.15
N ASP A 8 6.57 -9.43 -1.15
CA ASP A 8 7.56 -10.15 -1.96
C ASP A 8 8.97 -9.81 -1.43
N HIS A 9 9.96 -10.66 -1.74
CA HIS A 9 11.37 -10.43 -1.37
C HIS A 9 11.94 -9.23 -2.16
N TRP A 10 11.50 -8.02 -1.86
CA TRP A 10 12.05 -6.81 -2.46
C TRP A 10 13.49 -6.65 -2.00
N GLY A 11 14.41 -6.57 -2.95
CA GLY A 11 15.80 -6.30 -2.66
C GLY A 11 15.96 -4.87 -2.16
N ASN A 12 15.40 -3.91 -2.90
CA ASN A 12 15.57 -2.48 -2.67
C ASN A 12 14.23 -1.75 -2.49
N ALA A 13 14.12 -0.94 -1.45
CA ALA A 13 12.94 -0.12 -1.15
C ALA A 13 13.28 1.37 -1.15
N LEU A 14 12.41 2.17 -1.78
CA LEU A 14 12.44 3.64 -1.71
C LEU A 14 11.45 4.13 -0.66
N LEU A 15 11.90 4.89 0.34
CA LEU A 15 11.01 5.48 1.34
C LEU A 15 10.55 6.87 0.93
N LEU A 16 9.25 7.14 1.06
CA LEU A 16 8.66 8.44 0.79
C LEU A 16 7.91 8.96 2.02
N SER A 17 8.09 10.24 2.34
CA SER A 17 7.28 10.93 3.36
C SER A 17 6.83 12.30 2.87
N LEU A 18 5.72 12.76 3.42
CA LEU A 18 5.16 14.08 3.15
C LEU A 18 5.21 14.92 4.42
N GLN A 19 5.89 16.06 4.34
CA GLN A 19 5.89 17.05 5.39
C GLN A 19 4.83 18.10 5.15
N LEU A 20 3.83 18.13 6.02
CA LEU A 20 2.86 19.21 6.06
C LEU A 20 3.40 20.38 6.88
N GLU A 21 3.16 21.61 6.44
CA GLU A 21 3.63 22.84 7.11
C GLU A 21 3.18 22.94 8.58
N GLN A 22 2.09 22.25 8.95
CA GLN A 22 1.52 22.23 10.30
C GLN A 22 2.03 21.07 11.18
N THR A 23 2.87 20.19 10.65
CA THR A 23 3.35 18.98 11.35
C THR A 23 4.78 19.18 11.84
N SER A 24 5.05 18.77 13.09
CA SER A 24 6.32 18.98 13.80
C SER A 24 7.54 18.38 13.08
N HIS A 25 8.74 18.79 13.51
CA HIS A 25 10.06 18.43 12.98
C HIS A 25 10.46 16.93 13.07
N GLU A 26 9.53 16.00 13.31
CA GLU A 26 9.83 14.59 13.62
C GLU A 26 9.83 13.65 12.40
N ILE A 27 9.65 14.18 11.19
CA ILE A 27 9.52 13.34 9.97
C ILE A 27 10.78 12.54 9.68
N THR A 28 11.96 13.12 9.95
CA THR A 28 13.23 12.39 9.80
C THR A 28 13.28 11.18 10.72
N GLN A 29 12.82 11.33 11.97
CA GLN A 29 12.76 10.25 12.94
C GLN A 29 11.73 9.19 12.55
N SER A 30 10.55 9.62 12.07
CA SER A 30 9.51 8.70 11.57
C SER A 30 10.01 7.85 10.39
N LEU A 31 10.75 8.47 9.45
CA LEU A 31 11.36 7.76 8.33
C LEU A 31 12.50 6.83 8.75
N GLU A 32 13.24 7.17 9.81
CA GLU A 32 14.30 6.33 10.34
C GLU A 32 13.74 5.10 11.07
N GLU A 33 12.65 5.27 11.80
CA GLU A 33 11.87 4.15 12.34
C GLU A 33 11.34 3.27 11.20
N LEU A 34 10.70 3.86 10.19
CA LEU A 34 10.18 3.12 9.04
C LEU A 34 11.29 2.34 8.32
N ALA A 35 12.48 2.94 8.16
CA ALA A 35 13.63 2.25 7.61
C ALA A 35 13.99 1.00 8.42
N SER A 36 14.03 1.11 9.75
CA SER A 36 14.31 -0.02 10.64
C SER A 36 13.26 -1.14 10.53
N LEU A 37 11.99 -0.76 10.37
CA LEU A 37 10.89 -1.70 10.14
C LEU A 37 11.06 -2.45 8.80
N VAL A 38 11.39 -1.72 7.74
CA VAL A 38 11.60 -2.28 6.39
C VAL A 38 12.81 -3.21 6.34
N GLU A 39 13.91 -2.83 7.00
CA GLU A 39 15.10 -3.68 7.13
C GLU A 39 14.81 -4.95 7.94
N SER A 40 13.97 -4.86 8.98
CA SER A 40 13.52 -6.03 9.75
C SER A 40 12.70 -7.02 8.92
N LEU A 41 12.05 -6.54 7.85
CA LEU A 41 11.36 -7.38 6.86
C LEU A 41 12.31 -7.98 5.81
N GLY A 42 13.56 -7.55 5.76
CA GLY A 42 14.61 -8.09 4.88
C GLY A 42 14.86 -7.29 3.60
N ALA A 43 14.25 -6.12 3.44
CA ALA A 43 14.49 -5.23 2.31
C ALA A 43 15.56 -4.18 2.66
N ARG A 44 16.37 -3.78 1.67
CA ARG A 44 17.36 -2.69 1.83
C ARG A 44 16.73 -1.35 1.50
N VAL A 45 16.93 -0.34 2.35
CA VAL A 45 16.52 1.03 2.01
C VAL A 45 17.52 1.64 1.01
N ALA A 46 17.06 1.88 -0.21
CA ALA A 46 17.88 2.39 -1.31
C ALA A 46 18.02 3.91 -1.30
N ASP A 47 16.96 4.63 -0.91
CA ASP A 47 16.96 6.08 -0.71
C ASP A 47 15.75 6.52 0.12
N ARG A 48 15.72 7.80 0.52
CA ARG A 48 14.62 8.43 1.26
C ARG A 48 14.27 9.78 0.63
N ILE A 49 12.98 10.03 0.36
CA ILE A 49 12.51 11.30 -0.21
C ILE A 49 11.45 11.90 0.72
N ILE A 50 11.67 13.16 1.11
CA ILE A 50 10.67 13.98 1.80
C ILE A 50 10.16 15.05 0.84
N GLN A 51 8.84 15.23 0.78
CA GLN A 51 8.22 16.35 0.08
C GLN A 51 7.51 17.29 1.05
N ASN A 52 7.89 18.57 1.04
CA ASN A 52 7.18 19.63 1.77
C ASN A 52 5.94 20.11 0.99
N ARG A 53 4.78 20.20 1.64
CA ARG A 53 3.52 20.76 1.08
C ARG A 53 2.63 21.35 2.18
N SER A 54 1.72 22.24 1.82
CA SER A 54 0.64 22.68 2.73
C SER A 54 -0.48 21.65 2.89
N GLN A 55 -0.75 20.83 1.86
CA GLN A 55 -1.83 19.85 1.85
C GLN A 55 -1.52 18.60 1.01
N ILE A 56 -2.14 17.48 1.39
CA ILE A 56 -2.10 16.21 0.66
C ILE A 56 -2.80 16.33 -0.70
N HIS A 57 -2.32 15.60 -1.70
CA HIS A 57 -3.04 15.45 -2.96
C HIS A 57 -4.08 14.32 -2.84
N PRO A 58 -5.37 14.56 -3.14
CA PRO A 58 -6.42 13.56 -2.93
C PRO A 58 -6.22 12.29 -3.76
N ALA A 59 -5.58 12.39 -4.93
CA ALA A 59 -5.37 11.25 -5.82
C ALA A 59 -4.00 10.55 -5.66
N TYR A 60 -2.98 11.23 -5.13
CA TYR A 60 -1.60 10.74 -5.16
C TYR A 60 -0.87 10.87 -3.82
N TYR A 61 -1.49 11.50 -2.82
CA TYR A 61 -0.87 11.93 -1.56
C TYR A 61 0.21 13.01 -1.74
N PHE A 62 1.15 12.79 -2.66
CA PHE A 62 2.21 13.69 -3.10
C PHE A 62 1.78 14.64 -4.22
N GLY A 63 2.57 15.69 -4.44
CA GLY A 63 2.38 16.62 -5.55
C GLY A 63 2.72 16.01 -6.90
N THR A 64 1.89 16.27 -7.92
CA THR A 64 2.05 15.71 -9.28
C THR A 64 3.42 15.98 -9.91
N GLY A 65 3.99 17.17 -9.72
CA GLY A 65 5.33 17.50 -10.22
C GLY A 65 6.46 16.69 -9.56
N LYS A 66 6.28 16.28 -8.30
CA LYS A 66 7.27 15.46 -7.57
C LYS A 66 7.23 14.00 -8.02
N LEU A 67 6.09 13.52 -8.52
CA LEU A 67 5.93 12.13 -8.96
C LEU A 67 6.88 11.75 -10.09
N SER A 68 7.16 12.65 -11.04
CA SER A 68 8.12 12.38 -12.11
C SER A 68 9.54 12.24 -11.57
N GLN A 69 9.95 13.12 -10.65
CA GLN A 69 11.26 13.04 -9.99
C GLN A 69 11.40 11.75 -9.17
N ILE A 70 10.35 11.37 -8.43
CA ILE A 70 10.34 10.10 -7.69
C ILE A 70 10.51 8.92 -8.64
N LYS A 71 9.83 8.92 -9.78
CA LYS A 71 9.96 7.85 -10.78
C LYS A 71 11.38 7.73 -11.33
N GLU A 72 12.06 8.84 -11.56
CA GLU A 72 13.47 8.84 -11.97
C GLU A 72 14.36 8.21 -10.89
N VAL A 73 14.16 8.58 -9.61
CA VAL A 73 14.91 7.99 -8.49
C VAL A 73 14.65 6.49 -8.36
N ILE A 74 13.41 6.04 -8.53
CA ILE A 74 13.06 4.60 -8.53
C ILE A 74 13.90 3.83 -9.55
N LEU A 75 14.06 4.38 -10.77
CA LEU A 75 14.86 3.75 -11.82
C LEU A 75 16.36 3.84 -11.52
N GLN A 76 16.85 4.99 -11.07
CA GLN A 76 18.27 5.21 -10.76
C GLN A 76 18.77 4.34 -9.60
N LYS A 77 17.90 4.10 -8.62
CA LYS A 77 18.21 3.33 -7.41
C LYS A 77 17.80 1.87 -7.50
N ASP A 78 17.22 1.47 -8.63
CA ASP A 78 16.63 0.16 -8.87
C ASP A 78 15.75 -0.31 -7.69
N ALA A 79 14.81 0.55 -7.29
CA ALA A 79 13.91 0.29 -6.18
C ALA A 79 12.76 -0.64 -6.61
N ASP A 80 12.74 -1.85 -6.08
CA ASP A 80 11.71 -2.88 -6.32
C ASP A 80 10.35 -2.45 -5.80
N ALA A 81 10.32 -1.73 -4.68
CA ALA A 81 9.09 -1.23 -4.07
C ALA A 81 9.24 0.20 -3.53
N VAL A 82 8.10 0.85 -3.37
CA VAL A 82 8.00 2.18 -2.76
C VAL A 82 7.19 2.07 -1.48
N ILE A 83 7.71 2.63 -0.40
CA ILE A 83 7.07 2.57 0.93
C ILE A 83 6.78 3.99 1.39
N VAL A 84 5.52 4.28 1.66
CA VAL A 84 5.04 5.59 2.04
C VAL A 84 4.81 5.65 3.55
N ASP A 85 5.43 6.62 4.21
CA ASP A 85 5.34 6.88 5.64
C ASP A 85 4.01 7.57 6.04
N ALA A 86 2.91 6.92 5.68
CA ALA A 86 1.54 7.33 6.00
C ALA A 86 0.61 6.14 5.79
N SER A 87 -0.67 6.29 6.11
CA SER A 87 -1.72 5.39 5.63
C SER A 87 -2.31 5.95 4.34
N LEU A 88 -2.35 5.14 3.29
CA LEU A 88 -2.87 5.55 1.98
C LEU A 88 -4.29 5.07 1.78
N SER A 89 -5.11 5.86 1.11
CA SER A 89 -6.39 5.36 0.60
C SER A 89 -6.16 4.34 -0.54
N PRO A 90 -7.13 3.44 -0.81
CA PRO A 90 -7.04 2.50 -1.92
C PRO A 90 -6.82 3.18 -3.28
N LYS A 91 -7.43 4.37 -3.48
CA LYS A 91 -7.27 5.17 -4.69
C LYS A 91 -5.85 5.72 -4.83
N GLN A 92 -5.29 6.26 -3.75
CA GLN A 92 -3.91 6.79 -3.77
C GLN A 92 -2.89 5.70 -4.06
N THR A 93 -3.05 4.53 -3.42
CA THR A 93 -2.14 3.39 -3.62
C THR A 93 -2.09 2.99 -5.10
N ARG A 94 -3.24 2.69 -5.70
CA ARG A 94 -3.31 2.29 -7.12
C ARG A 94 -2.76 3.34 -8.07
N ASN A 95 -3.08 4.60 -7.82
CA ASN A 95 -2.62 5.69 -8.68
C ASN A 95 -1.10 5.83 -8.61
N LEU A 96 -0.50 5.64 -7.43
CA LEU A 96 0.95 5.63 -7.25
C LEU A 96 1.59 4.41 -7.92
N GLU A 97 1.02 3.21 -7.74
CA GLU A 97 1.48 1.98 -8.41
C GLU A 97 1.48 2.14 -9.94
N GLN A 98 0.40 2.66 -10.52
CA GLN A 98 0.32 2.94 -11.96
C GLN A 98 1.34 3.99 -12.40
N LYS A 99 1.56 5.04 -11.59
CA LYS A 99 2.49 6.12 -11.93
C LYS A 99 3.94 5.62 -11.90
N PHE A 100 4.30 4.86 -10.88
CA PHE A 100 5.66 4.39 -10.62
C PHE A 100 6.00 3.08 -11.33
N ASN A 101 4.99 2.29 -11.72
CA ASN A 101 5.16 0.95 -12.25
C ASN A 101 5.97 0.04 -11.32
N ARG A 102 5.71 0.16 -10.01
CA ARG A 102 6.29 -0.62 -8.92
C ARG A 102 5.22 -0.78 -7.82
N PRO A 103 5.25 -1.85 -7.02
CA PRO A 103 4.43 -1.99 -5.81
C PRO A 103 4.57 -0.79 -4.88
N VAL A 104 3.45 -0.34 -4.32
CA VAL A 104 3.43 0.76 -3.35
C VAL A 104 2.77 0.32 -2.06
N LEU A 105 3.53 0.43 -0.99
CA LEU A 105 3.08 0.07 0.35
C LEU A 105 2.98 1.31 1.20
N ASP A 106 2.08 1.22 2.17
CA ASP A 106 1.89 2.24 3.18
C ASP A 106 2.37 1.70 4.54
N ARG A 107 2.53 2.60 5.51
CA ARG A 107 3.07 2.24 6.83
C ARG A 107 2.24 1.16 7.52
N THR A 108 0.92 1.21 7.35
CA THR A 108 0.00 0.22 7.91
C THR A 108 0.30 -1.19 7.39
N GLN A 109 0.58 -1.35 6.10
CA GLN A 109 0.96 -2.66 5.53
C GLN A 109 2.26 -3.19 6.11
N VAL A 110 3.29 -2.34 6.21
CA VAL A 110 4.59 -2.72 6.79
C VAL A 110 4.40 -3.24 8.21
N ILE A 111 3.63 -2.53 9.04
CA ILE A 111 3.36 -2.93 10.42
C ILE A 111 2.62 -4.27 10.48
N LEU A 112 1.58 -4.46 9.67
CA LEU A 112 0.83 -5.72 9.62
C LEU A 112 1.72 -6.91 9.23
N GLU A 113 2.65 -6.71 8.29
CA GLU A 113 3.60 -7.74 7.87
C GLU A 113 4.57 -8.11 9.00
N ILE A 114 5.09 -7.12 9.73
CA ILE A 114 5.97 -7.36 10.88
C ILE A 114 5.25 -8.16 11.95
N PHE A 115 3.99 -7.80 12.24
CA PHE A 115 3.18 -8.57 13.17
C PHE A 115 2.95 -9.99 12.69
N ALA A 116 2.60 -10.19 11.41
CA ALA A 116 2.42 -11.52 10.83
C ALA A 116 3.70 -12.38 10.98
N ARG A 117 4.87 -11.81 10.72
CA ARG A 117 6.17 -12.47 10.88
C ARG A 117 6.48 -12.85 12.33
N ASN A 118 6.02 -12.06 13.28
CA ASN A 118 6.29 -12.26 14.72
C ASN A 118 5.21 -13.09 15.44
N ALA A 119 4.06 -13.34 14.81
CA ALA A 119 2.93 -14.06 15.40
C ALA A 119 3.27 -15.53 15.72
N ARG A 120 3.39 -15.87 17.01
CA ARG A 120 3.69 -17.25 17.45
C ARG A 120 2.46 -18.01 17.93
N THR A 121 1.53 -17.34 18.60
CA THR A 121 0.34 -17.98 19.17
C THR A 121 -0.80 -18.03 18.17
N ARG A 122 -1.76 -18.95 18.37
CA ARG A 122 -2.96 -19.04 17.55
C ARG A 122 -3.80 -17.77 17.62
N GLU A 123 -3.94 -17.20 18.80
CA GLU A 123 -4.71 -15.98 19.02
C GLU A 123 -4.10 -14.79 18.27
N SER A 124 -2.78 -14.56 18.38
CA SER A 124 -2.12 -13.48 17.66
C SER A 124 -2.25 -13.64 16.15
N LYS A 125 -2.09 -14.87 15.63
CA LYS A 125 -2.28 -15.15 14.19
C LYS A 125 -3.69 -14.77 13.73
N LEU A 126 -4.73 -15.16 14.47
CA LEU A 126 -6.11 -14.83 14.13
C LEU A 126 -6.38 -13.32 14.14
N GLN A 127 -5.87 -12.60 15.14
CA GLN A 127 -6.03 -11.13 15.21
C GLN A 127 -5.35 -10.42 14.03
N ILE A 128 -4.17 -10.91 13.62
CA ILE A 128 -3.44 -10.34 12.49
C ILE A 128 -4.12 -10.67 11.17
N GLU A 129 -4.59 -11.92 10.99
CA GLU A 129 -5.38 -12.31 9.83
C GLU A 129 -6.65 -11.45 9.70
N LEU A 130 -7.35 -11.20 10.81
CA LEU A 130 -8.50 -10.29 10.84
C LEU A 130 -8.10 -8.87 10.41
N ALA A 131 -7.04 -8.31 11.00
CA ALA A 131 -6.58 -6.96 10.69
C ALA A 131 -6.14 -6.83 9.21
N GLN A 132 -5.47 -7.85 8.66
CA GLN A 132 -5.11 -7.93 7.25
C GLN A 132 -6.37 -8.00 6.37
N ALA A 133 -7.36 -8.81 6.74
CA ALA A 133 -8.62 -8.91 6.00
C ALA A 133 -9.37 -7.56 5.99
N GLU A 134 -9.50 -6.89 7.14
CA GLU A 134 -10.11 -5.57 7.26
C GLU A 134 -9.39 -4.51 6.43
N PHE A 135 -8.06 -4.56 6.38
CA PHE A 135 -7.25 -3.65 5.58
C PHE A 135 -7.38 -3.90 4.06
N LEU A 136 -7.42 -5.17 3.64
CA LEU A 136 -7.48 -5.57 2.23
C LEU A 136 -8.89 -5.44 1.63
N LEU A 137 -9.94 -5.71 2.41
CA LEU A 137 -11.35 -5.63 2.00
C LEU A 137 -11.72 -4.38 1.19
N PRO A 138 -11.46 -3.14 1.67
CA PRO A 138 -11.78 -1.93 0.91
C PRO A 138 -10.92 -1.79 -0.36
N ARG A 139 -9.73 -2.40 -0.40
CA ARG A 139 -8.81 -2.37 -1.55
C ARG A 139 -9.22 -3.38 -2.63
N LEU A 140 -9.83 -4.50 -2.29
CA LEU A 140 -10.33 -5.49 -3.25
C LEU A 140 -11.62 -5.02 -3.94
N ALA A 141 -12.55 -4.40 -3.19
CA ALA A 141 -13.84 -3.97 -3.73
C ALA A 141 -13.73 -3.02 -4.93
N GLY A 142 -12.69 -2.16 -4.97
CA GLY A 142 -12.47 -1.27 -6.11
C GLY A 142 -11.88 -1.97 -7.34
N LEU A 143 -11.26 -3.15 -7.20
CA LEU A 143 -10.58 -3.88 -8.28
C LEU A 143 -11.63 -4.59 -9.13
N TRP A 144 -12.64 -5.15 -8.47
CA TRP A 144 -13.80 -5.74 -9.11
C TRP A 144 -14.59 -4.76 -9.97
N LYS A 145 -14.75 -3.50 -9.56
CA LYS A 145 -15.38 -2.46 -10.39
C LYS A 145 -14.64 -2.20 -11.71
N HIS A 146 -13.32 -2.43 -11.77
CA HIS A 146 -12.54 -2.30 -13.00
C HIS A 146 -12.62 -3.55 -13.87
N LEU A 147 -12.55 -4.75 -13.27
CA LEU A 147 -12.69 -6.02 -13.99
C LEU A 147 -14.07 -6.18 -14.66
N ASP A 148 -15.13 -5.70 -14.02
CA ASP A 148 -16.49 -5.70 -14.57
C ASP A 148 -16.61 -4.74 -15.78
N ARG A 149 -15.79 -3.68 -15.81
CA ARG A 149 -15.73 -2.72 -16.91
C ARG A 149 -14.89 -3.22 -18.09
N GLU A 150 -13.82 -3.97 -17.83
CA GLU A 150 -12.96 -4.59 -18.86
C GLU A 150 -13.59 -5.84 -19.49
N ARG A 151 -14.38 -6.61 -18.73
CA ARG A 151 -15.20 -7.72 -19.28
C ARG A 151 -16.45 -7.25 -20.05
N GLY A 152 -16.81 -5.97 -19.92
CA GLY A 152 -18.03 -5.38 -20.47
C GLY A 152 -17.95 -4.94 -21.94
N GLY A 153 -17.46 -5.82 -22.82
CA GLY A 153 -17.72 -5.73 -24.26
C GLY A 153 -19.01 -6.49 -24.58
N ILE A 154 -20.08 -5.75 -24.90
CA ILE A 154 -21.39 -6.25 -25.37
C ILE A 154 -22.28 -6.91 -24.29
N GLY A 155 -23.15 -6.09 -23.66
CA GLY A 155 -24.54 -6.50 -23.45
C GLY A 155 -24.95 -7.32 -22.21
N VAL A 156 -24.20 -7.34 -21.10
CA VAL A 156 -24.66 -8.03 -19.86
C VAL A 156 -24.95 -7.06 -18.72
N SER A 157 -26.23 -7.05 -18.35
CA SER A 157 -26.98 -6.38 -17.27
C SER A 157 -26.23 -5.64 -16.15
N ARG A 158 -26.66 -4.39 -15.95
CA ARG A 158 -26.38 -3.37 -14.91
C ARG A 158 -26.51 -3.80 -13.42
N GLY A 159 -26.32 -5.08 -13.06
CA GLY A 159 -26.53 -5.56 -11.69
C GLY A 159 -25.79 -6.85 -11.29
N GLY A 160 -24.93 -7.39 -12.15
CA GLY A 160 -24.12 -8.59 -11.85
C GLY A 160 -22.96 -8.31 -10.89
N GLY A 161 -22.13 -7.30 -11.19
CA GLY A 161 -20.95 -6.98 -10.40
C GLY A 161 -21.23 -6.49 -8.98
N GLU A 162 -22.24 -5.65 -8.76
CA GLU A 162 -22.57 -5.17 -7.40
C GLU A 162 -23.00 -6.33 -6.49
N LYS A 163 -23.80 -7.27 -7.00
CA LYS A 163 -24.19 -8.48 -6.26
C LYS A 163 -23.01 -9.40 -5.98
N GLN A 164 -22.08 -9.53 -6.93
CA GLN A 164 -20.88 -10.35 -6.73
C GLN A 164 -19.91 -9.72 -5.72
N ILE A 165 -19.73 -8.39 -5.76
CA ILE A 165 -18.96 -7.61 -4.77
C ILE A 165 -19.57 -7.76 -3.37
N GLU A 166 -20.90 -7.72 -3.27
CA GLU A 166 -21.63 -7.86 -2.00
C GLU A 166 -21.56 -9.29 -1.44
N ASN A 167 -21.70 -10.31 -2.29
CA ASN A 167 -21.54 -11.71 -1.91
C ASN A 167 -20.12 -12.02 -1.43
N ASP A 168 -19.09 -11.53 -2.11
CA ASP A 168 -17.71 -11.76 -1.69
C ASP A 168 -17.33 -10.91 -0.46
N ARG A 169 -17.91 -9.70 -0.30
CA ARG A 169 -17.83 -8.95 0.97
C ARG A 169 -18.46 -9.73 2.13
N GLN A 170 -19.60 -10.39 1.90
CA GLN A 170 -20.19 -11.27 2.91
C GLN A 170 -19.31 -12.50 3.18
N TYR A 171 -18.70 -13.09 2.15
CA TYR A 171 -17.81 -14.23 2.30
C TYR A 171 -16.57 -13.89 3.15
N LEU A 172 -15.91 -12.77 2.87
CA LEU A 172 -14.77 -12.28 3.64
C LEU A 172 -15.11 -11.83 5.06
N ARG A 173 -16.37 -11.43 5.33
CA ARG A 173 -16.85 -11.11 6.69
C ARG A 173 -17.23 -12.32 7.52
N ARG A 174 -17.50 -13.47 6.89
CA ARG A 174 -17.95 -14.70 7.56
C ARG A 174 -16.82 -15.66 7.90
N ARG A 175 -15.59 -15.32 7.51
CA ARG A 175 -14.39 -16.11 7.73
C ARG A 175 -13.56 -15.46 8.83
#